data_AF-A0AA96X672-F1
#
_entry.id   AF-A0AA96X672-F1
#
_cell.length_a   1.000
_cell.length_b   1.000
_cell.length_c   1.000
_cell.angle_alpha   90.00
_cell.angle_beta   90.00
_cell.angle_gamma   90.00
#
_symmetry.space_group_name_H-M   'P 1'
#
loop_
_entity.id
_entity.type
_entity.pdbx_description
1 polymer ?
#
loop_
_entity_poly.entity_id
_entity_poly.type
_entity_poly.pdbx_seq_one_letter_code
_entity_poly.pdbx_strand_id
1 'polypeptide(L)'
;MKFETINVRDLNLSEANEIQFLYPSEPDWKAVSDDTLVALIKDYVSEPNCATIALGKLSIRNHPLTKPLAKWLLQEKQADEWLRESAQDTLDDE
;
A
#
# COMPACT_ATOMS: atom_id res chain seq x y z
N MET A 1 -9.77 -14.29 31.68
CA MET A 1 -10.14 -13.62 30.42
C MET A 1 -9.70 -14.52 29.28
N LYS A 2 -10.63 -14.99 28.45
CA LYS A 2 -10.29 -15.68 27.19
C LYS A 2 -10.23 -14.59 26.13
N PHE A 3 -9.07 -14.37 25.54
CA PHE A 3 -8.98 -13.59 24.31
C PHE A 3 -9.43 -14.53 23.20
N GLU A 4 -10.66 -14.37 22.73
CA GLU A 4 -11.08 -15.01 21.49
C GLU A 4 -10.22 -14.45 20.37
N THR A 5 -9.47 -15.32 19.71
CA THR A 5 -8.66 -14.96 18.55
C THR A 5 -9.62 -14.52 17.45
N ILE A 6 -9.75 -13.20 17.24
CA ILE A 6 -10.56 -12.66 16.15
C ILE A 6 -9.93 -13.16 14.85
N ASN A 7 -10.67 -13.99 14.12
CA ASN A 7 -10.29 -14.38 12.77
C ASN A 7 -10.62 -13.20 11.85
N VAL A 8 -9.59 -12.53 11.35
CA VAL A 8 -9.68 -11.29 10.56
C VAL A 8 -10.57 -11.46 9.33
N ARG A 9 -10.70 -12.70 8.83
CA ARG A 9 -11.57 -13.11 7.72
C ARG A 9 -13.07 -12.93 7.99
N ASP A 10 -13.48 -12.88 9.25
CA ASP A 10 -14.89 -12.73 9.64
C ASP A 10 -15.35 -11.26 9.68
N LEU A 11 -14.44 -10.29 9.45
CA LEU A 11 -14.71 -8.86 9.57
C LEU A 11 -15.16 -8.18 8.26
N ASN A 12 -15.32 -8.94 7.16
CA ASN A 12 -15.68 -8.42 5.83
C ASN A 12 -14.82 -7.21 5.41
N LEU A 13 -13.52 -7.28 5.72
CA LEU A 13 -12.55 -6.24 5.40
C LEU A 13 -12.18 -6.31 3.91
N SER A 14 -11.81 -5.17 3.33
CA SER A 14 -11.15 -5.17 2.02
C SER A 14 -9.81 -5.91 2.12
N GLU A 15 -9.34 -6.47 1.00
CA GLU A 15 -8.04 -7.14 0.95
C GLU A 15 -6.90 -6.19 1.40
N ALA A 16 -6.99 -4.91 1.06
CA ALA A 16 -6.05 -3.88 1.52
C ALA A 16 -6.03 -3.75 3.04
N ASN A 17 -7.21 -3.75 3.69
CA ASN A 17 -7.31 -3.69 5.15
C ASN A 17 -6.74 -4.94 5.80
N GLU A 18 -6.98 -6.11 5.22
CA GLU A 18 -6.47 -7.38 5.74
C GLU A 18 -4.93 -7.41 5.66
N ILE A 19 -4.36 -6.99 4.52
CA ILE A 19 -2.91 -6.87 4.33
C ILE A 19 -2.30 -5.90 5.35
N GLN A 20 -2.89 -4.71 5.53
CA GLN A 20 -2.38 -3.72 6.49
C GLN A 20 -2.44 -4.25 7.92
N PHE A 21 -3.56 -4.84 8.31
CA PHE A 21 -3.78 -5.35 9.66
C PHE A 21 -2.80 -6.47 10.04
N LEU A 22 -2.41 -7.30 9.05
CA LEU A 22 -1.52 -8.43 9.27
C LEU A 22 -0.03 -8.07 9.13
N TYR A 23 0.31 -6.85 8.70
CA TYR A 23 1.69 -6.39 8.59
C TYR A 23 2.43 -6.54 9.93
N PRO A 24 3.68 -7.07 9.98
CA PRO A 24 4.61 -7.28 8.87
C PRO A 24 4.50 -8.64 8.16
N SER A 25 3.42 -9.39 8.34
CA SER A 25 3.22 -10.63 7.58
C SER A 25 3.06 -10.30 6.10
N GLU A 26 3.98 -10.78 5.26
CA GLU A 26 3.96 -10.46 3.84
C GLU A 26 2.96 -11.36 3.07
N PRO A 27 2.00 -10.78 2.32
CA PRO A 27 1.20 -11.54 1.36
C PRO A 27 2.05 -11.98 0.16
N ASP A 28 1.51 -12.86 -0.68
CA ASP A 28 2.09 -13.06 -2.02
C ASP A 28 1.81 -11.83 -2.88
N TRP A 29 2.72 -10.87 -2.84
CA TRP A 29 2.65 -9.61 -3.59
C TRP A 29 2.54 -9.78 -5.11
N LYS A 30 2.79 -10.97 -5.68
CA LYS A 30 2.54 -11.22 -7.12
C LYS A 30 1.07 -11.54 -7.39
N ALA A 31 0.37 -12.11 -6.41
CA ALA A 31 -1.04 -12.46 -6.50
C ALA A 31 -1.97 -11.31 -6.09
N VAL A 32 -1.49 -10.33 -5.30
CA VAL A 32 -2.27 -9.14 -4.93
C VAL A 32 -2.67 -8.36 -6.18
N SER A 33 -3.96 -8.02 -6.28
CA SER A 33 -4.51 -7.30 -7.44
C SER A 33 -4.00 -5.85 -7.53
N ASP A 34 -3.95 -5.28 -8.74
CA ASP A 34 -3.55 -3.87 -8.91
C ASP A 34 -4.50 -2.92 -8.16
N ASP A 35 -5.81 -3.22 -8.13
CA ASP A 35 -6.80 -2.45 -7.39
C ASP A 35 -6.49 -2.43 -5.88
N THR A 36 -6.11 -3.58 -5.32
CA THR A 36 -5.69 -3.70 -3.92
C THR A 36 -4.40 -2.92 -3.65
N LEU A 37 -3.43 -2.96 -4.55
CA LEU A 37 -2.19 -2.16 -4.42
C LEU A 37 -2.50 -0.66 -4.44
N VAL A 38 -3.40 -0.22 -5.32
CA VAL A 38 -3.85 1.19 -5.38
C VAL A 38 -4.58 1.58 -4.09
N ALA A 39 -5.44 0.70 -3.56
CA ALA A 39 -6.14 0.93 -2.30
C ALA A 39 -5.16 1.04 -1.13
N LEU A 40 -4.14 0.18 -1.05
CA LEU A 40 -3.09 0.25 -0.03
C LEU A 40 -2.39 1.62 -0.03
N ILE A 41 -2.12 2.19 -1.20
CA ILE A 41 -1.46 3.51 -1.31
C ILE A 41 -2.39 4.64 -0.87
N LYS A 42 -3.67 4.59 -1.27
CA LYS A 42 -4.63 5.67 -1.02
C LYS A 42 -5.13 5.69 0.42
N ASP A 43 -5.46 4.51 0.94
CA ASP A 43 -6.14 4.37 2.24
C ASP A 43 -5.14 4.44 3.40
N TYR A 44 -3.88 4.08 3.15
CA TYR A 44 -2.80 4.05 4.16
C TYR A 44 -1.67 5.04 3.84
N VAL A 45 -2.02 6.19 3.26
CA VAL A 45 -1.06 7.24 2.87
C VAL A 45 -0.19 7.75 4.04
N SER A 46 -0.69 7.71 5.27
CA SER A 46 0.05 8.09 6.49
C SER A 46 0.83 6.95 7.13
N GLU A 47 0.78 5.75 6.57
CA GLU A 47 1.44 4.55 7.09
C GLU A 47 2.38 3.98 6.01
N PRO A 48 3.70 4.16 6.12
CA PRO A 48 4.61 3.91 5.00
C PRO A 48 4.82 2.43 4.67
N ASN A 49 4.36 1.51 5.50
CA ASN A 49 4.64 0.08 5.38
C ASN A 49 4.11 -0.54 4.07
N CYS A 50 2.83 -0.86 4.00
CA CYS A 50 2.24 -1.53 2.84
C CYS A 50 2.09 -0.57 1.66
N ALA A 51 1.88 0.73 1.91
CA ALA A 51 1.76 1.74 0.88
C ALA A 51 3.04 1.88 0.04
N THR A 52 4.22 1.87 0.68
CA THR A 52 5.51 1.95 -0.04
C THR A 52 5.76 0.69 -0.87
N ILE A 53 5.52 -0.49 -0.27
CA ILE A 53 5.66 -1.76 -0.99
C ILE A 53 4.72 -1.79 -2.19
N ALA A 54 3.46 -1.39 -2.00
CA ALA A 54 2.45 -1.36 -3.05
C ALA A 54 2.84 -0.42 -4.20
N LEU A 55 3.37 0.77 -3.92
CA LEU A 55 3.88 1.68 -4.94
C LEU A 55 5.02 1.04 -5.75
N GLY A 56 5.98 0.40 -5.07
CA GLY A 56 7.07 -0.33 -5.73
C GLY A 56 6.56 -1.51 -6.58
N LYS A 57 5.54 -2.25 -6.12
CA LYS A 57 4.93 -3.33 -6.92
C LYS A 57 4.24 -2.80 -8.17
N LEU A 58 3.50 -1.69 -8.08
CA LEU A 58 2.90 -1.04 -9.25
C LEU A 58 3.97 -0.54 -10.24
N SER A 59 5.09 -0.01 -9.74
CA SER A 59 6.23 0.40 -10.56
C SER A 59 6.83 -0.79 -11.33
N ILE A 60 7.16 -1.89 -10.64
CA ILE A 60 7.67 -3.14 -11.26
C ILE A 60 6.70 -3.67 -12.33
N ARG A 61 5.39 -3.55 -12.11
CA ARG A 61 4.35 -3.99 -13.06
C ARG A 61 4.15 -3.03 -14.24
N ASN A 62 4.85 -1.89 -14.29
CA ASN A 62 4.63 -0.80 -15.24
C ASN A 62 3.16 -0.32 -15.26
N HIS A 63 2.51 -0.30 -14.09
CA HIS A 63 1.10 0.06 -14.00
C HIS A 63 0.89 1.54 -14.38
N PRO A 64 -0.13 1.89 -15.20
CA PRO A 64 -0.31 3.26 -15.69
C PRO A 64 -0.60 4.29 -14.58
N LEU A 65 -1.10 3.84 -13.42
CA LEU A 65 -1.35 4.72 -12.27
C LEU A 65 -0.11 4.99 -11.41
N THR A 66 1.02 4.30 -11.61
CA THR A 66 2.22 4.47 -10.78
C THR A 66 2.66 5.93 -10.70
N LYS A 67 2.89 6.58 -11.84
CA LYS A 67 3.33 7.99 -11.87
C LYS A 67 2.25 8.96 -11.40
N PRO A 68 0.96 8.84 -11.81
CA PRO A 68 -0.11 9.64 -11.22
C PRO A 68 -0.19 9.56 -9.70
N LEU A 69 -0.05 8.36 -9.12
CA LEU A 69 -0.08 8.15 -7.67
C LEU A 69 1.14 8.74 -6.99
N ALA A 70 2.35 8.55 -7.54
CA ALA A 70 3.56 9.16 -7.01
C ALA A 70 3.46 10.70 -6.97
N LYS A 71 2.98 11.32 -8.05
CA LYS A 71 2.73 12.77 -8.10
C LYS A 71 1.69 13.23 -7.08
N TRP A 72 0.63 12.44 -6.87
CA TRP A 72 -0.37 12.73 -5.85
C TRP A 72 0.21 12.64 -4.44
N LEU A 73 1.02 11.62 -4.12
CA LEU A 73 1.66 11.43 -2.82
C LEU A 73 2.55 12.62 -2.42
N LEU A 74 3.29 13.20 -3.37
CA LEU A 74 4.11 14.39 -3.13
C LEU A 74 3.28 15.64 -2.77
N GLN A 75 2.01 15.67 -3.15
CA GLN A 75 1.08 16.77 -2.86
C GLN A 75 0.20 16.50 -1.64
N GLU A 76 0.07 15.23 -1.23
CA GLU A 76 -0.80 14.83 -0.14
C GLU A 76 -0.19 15.19 1.21
N LYS A 77 -0.88 16.02 1.99
CA LYS A 77 -0.34 16.60 3.24
C LYS A 77 -0.12 15.57 4.33
N GLN A 78 -0.97 14.54 4.33
CA GLN A 78 -0.92 13.45 5.29
C GLN A 78 -0.04 12.28 4.84
N ALA A 79 0.60 12.38 3.67
CA ALA A 79 1.54 11.35 3.23
C ALA A 79 2.74 11.29 4.19
N ASP A 80 3.07 10.07 4.60
CA ASP A 80 4.26 9.79 5.36
C ASP A 80 5.52 10.21 4.59
N GLU A 81 6.54 10.66 5.31
CA GLU A 81 7.80 11.15 4.74
C GLU A 81 8.50 10.09 3.87
N TRP A 82 8.56 8.84 4.33
CA TRP A 82 9.21 7.74 3.61
C TRP A 82 8.43 7.32 2.36
N LEU A 83 7.09 7.41 2.43
CA LEU A 83 6.24 7.17 1.27
C LEU A 83 6.42 8.27 0.22
N ARG A 84 6.62 9.52 0.63
CA ARG A 84 6.95 10.63 -0.28
C ARG A 84 8.33 10.46 -0.91
N GLU A 85 9.34 10.06 -0.15
CA GLU A 85 10.66 9.74 -0.69
C GLU A 85 10.56 8.64 -1.75
N SER A 86 9.85 7.55 -1.44
CA SER A 86 9.62 6.45 -2.39
C SER A 86 8.86 6.91 -3.65
N ALA A 87 7.94 7.86 -3.51
CA ALA A 87 7.25 8.48 -4.64
C ALA A 87 8.19 9.35 -5.48
N GLN A 88 9.12 10.06 -4.87
CA GLN A 88 10.15 10.82 -5.57
C GLN A 88 11.07 9.89 -6.36
N ASP A 89 11.59 8.84 -5.73
CA ASP A 89 12.45 7.83 -6.39
C ASP A 89 11.74 7.20 -7.60
N THR A 90 10.45 6.86 -7.44
CA THR A 90 9.61 6.30 -8.51
C THR A 90 9.48 7.23 -9.73
N LEU A 91 9.59 8.56 -9.53
CA LEU A 91 9.56 9.54 -10.61
C LEU A 91 10.94 9.81 -11.21
N ASP A 92 12.01 9.58 -10.45
CA ASP A 92 13.40 9.86 -10.84
C ASP A 92 14.07 8.69 -11.59
N ASP A 93 13.56 7.45 -11.48
CA ASP A 93 14.03 6.24 -12.17
C ASP A 93 13.79 6.25 -13.72
N GLU A 94 13.85 7.41 -14.38
CA GLU A 94 13.74 7.61 -15.85
C GLU A 94 15.09 7.84 -16.56
#